data_AF-A0A0N1AXW0-F1
#
_entry.id   AF-A0A0N1AXW0-F1
#
_cell.length_a   1.000
_cell.length_b   1.000
_cell.length_c   1.000
_cell.angle_alpha   90.00
_cell.angle_beta   90.00
_cell.angle_gamma   90.00
#
_symmetry.space_group_name_H-M   'P 1'
#
loop_
_entity.id
_entity.type
_entity.pdbx_description
1 polymer ?
#
loop_
_entity_poly.entity_id
_entity_poly.type
_entity_poly.pdbx_seq_one_letter_code
_entity_poly.pdbx_strand_id
1 'polypeptide(L)'
;MRILGLITLKRQTPPEDFNSWARDHWLPGLGALVSVSDAELLITHAMGGGTAPASHVALLEITEREEFDHDIASAPAAELTTALRGYADVVWVATERLPVA
;
A
#
# COMPACT_ATOMS: atom_id res chain seq x y z
N MET A 1 -0.54 -11.97 -8.79
CA MET A 1 -0.39 -12.12 -7.31
C MET A 1 -0.99 -10.91 -6.62
N ARG A 2 -1.21 -10.91 -5.30
CA ARG A 2 -1.64 -9.70 -4.57
C ARG A 2 -0.71 -9.38 -3.42
N ILE A 3 -0.41 -8.10 -3.25
CA ILE A 3 0.31 -7.59 -2.09
C ILE A 3 -0.66 -6.74 -1.26
N LEU A 4 -0.68 -6.99 0.04
CA LEU A 4 -1.42 -6.22 1.02
C LEU A 4 -0.46 -5.37 1.84
N GLY A 5 -0.75 -4.08 1.99
CA GLY A 5 -0.07 -3.20 2.93
C GLY A 5 -1.01 -2.84 4.07
N LEU A 6 -0.74 -3.34 5.28
CA LEU A 6 -1.46 -2.93 6.48
C LEU A 6 -0.80 -1.66 7.01
N ILE A 7 -1.48 -0.52 6.88
CA ILE A 7 -0.92 0.81 7.14
C ILE A 7 -1.48 1.34 8.46
N THR A 8 -0.59 1.62 9.41
CA THR A 8 -0.92 2.28 10.68
C THR A 8 -0.34 3.69 10.66
N LEU A 9 -1.21 4.70 10.67
CA LEU A 9 -0.74 6.09 10.69
C LEU A 9 -0.01 6.39 11.99
N LYS A 10 1.07 7.16 11.89
CA LYS A 10 1.75 7.67 13.09
C LYS A 10 0.81 8.60 13.85
N ARG A 11 0.99 8.67 15.17
CA ARG A 11 0.12 9.45 16.06
C ARG A 11 -0.02 10.92 15.64
N GLN A 12 1.06 11.49 15.13
CA GLN A 12 1.12 12.89 14.70
C GLN A 12 0.64 13.12 13.26
N THR A 13 0.25 12.08 12.53
CA THR A 13 -0.18 12.17 11.13
C THR A 13 -1.70 12.28 11.06
N PRO A 14 -2.24 13.44 10.65
CA PRO A 14 -3.67 13.57 10.37
C PRO A 14 -4.07 12.66 9.21
N PRO A 15 -5.20 11.94 9.31
CA PRO A 15 -5.68 11.08 8.22
C PRO A 15 -5.87 11.82 6.89
N GLU A 16 -6.34 13.07 6.93
CA GLU A 16 -6.56 13.90 5.76
C GLU A 16 -5.27 14.25 5.00
N ASP A 17 -4.18 14.47 5.73
CA ASP A 17 -2.86 14.76 5.14
C ASP A 17 -2.33 13.54 4.40
N PHE A 18 -2.38 12.37 5.05
CA PHE A 18 -2.01 11.11 4.44
C PHE A 18 -2.88 10.79 3.22
N ASN A 19 -4.20 10.94 3.34
CA ASN A 19 -5.14 10.60 2.27
C ASN A 19 -4.97 11.51 1.05
N SER A 20 -4.65 12.79 1.26
CA SER A 20 -4.39 13.71 0.16
C SER A 20 -3.08 13.38 -0.53
N TRP A 21 -1.99 13.20 0.23
CA TRP A 21 -0.71 12.76 -0.32
C TRP A 21 -0.82 11.42 -1.06
N ALA A 22 -1.55 10.47 -0.49
CA ALA A 22 -1.72 9.15 -1.08
C ALA A 22 -2.45 9.21 -2.42
N ARG A 23 -3.51 10.03 -2.50
CA ARG A 23 -4.27 10.25 -3.74
C ARG A 23 -3.43 10.95 -4.81
N ASP A 24 -2.70 11.98 -4.43
CA ASP A 24 -2.09 12.91 -5.38
C ASP A 24 -0.69 12.46 -5.84
N HIS A 25 -0.02 11.62 -5.04
CA HIS A 25 1.36 11.20 -5.29
C HIS A 25 1.54 9.68 -5.24
N TRP A 26 1.05 9.03 -4.19
CA TRP A 26 1.40 7.63 -3.94
C TRP A 26 0.71 6.67 -4.91
N LEU A 27 -0.62 6.76 -5.06
CA LEU A 27 -1.40 5.93 -5.98
C LEU A 27 -0.97 6.16 -7.44
N PRO A 28 -0.81 7.41 -7.93
CA PRO A 28 -0.24 7.64 -9.27
C PRO A 28 1.17 7.08 -9.43
N GLY A 29 2.00 7.19 -8.39
CA GLY A 29 3.36 6.66 -8.40
C GLY A 29 3.41 5.12 -8.48
N LEU A 30 2.50 4.44 -7.78
CA LEU A 30 2.32 2.99 -7.88
C LEU A 30 1.80 2.58 -9.26
N GLY A 31 0.84 3.33 -9.81
CA GLY A 31 0.32 3.08 -11.16
C GLY A 31 1.30 3.35 -12.30
N ALA A 32 2.47 3.95 -12.00
CA ALA A 32 3.56 4.12 -12.96
C ALA A 32 4.55 2.94 -12.96
N LEU A 33 4.43 2.00 -12.02
CA LEU A 33 5.25 0.79 -11.96
C LEU A 33 4.71 -0.24 -12.95
N VAL A 34 5.58 -0.79 -13.79
CA VAL A 34 5.20 -1.70 -14.88
C VAL A 34 4.61 -3.01 -14.35
N SER A 35 5.12 -3.48 -13.22
CA SER A 35 4.69 -4.69 -12.55
C SER A 35 3.34 -4.58 -11.83
N VAL A 36 2.83 -3.36 -11.61
CA VAL A 36 1.57 -3.09 -10.89
C VAL A 36 0.44 -2.91 -11.90
N SER A 37 -0.46 -3.88 -11.94
CA SER A 37 -1.64 -3.83 -12.82
C SER A 37 -2.80 -3.03 -12.21
N ASP A 38 -2.88 -3.00 -10.88
CA ASP A 38 -3.89 -2.24 -10.15
C ASP A 38 -3.42 -1.90 -8.73
N ALA A 39 -3.90 -0.78 -8.19
CA ALA A 39 -3.56 -0.30 -6.85
C ALA A 39 -4.75 0.42 -6.21
N GLU A 40 -5.16 -0.08 -5.05
CA GLU A 40 -6.22 0.51 -4.22
C GLU A 40 -5.72 0.86 -2.82
N LEU A 41 -6.28 1.92 -2.25
CA LEU A 41 -6.10 2.27 -0.84
C LEU A 41 -7.48 2.36 -0.17
N LEU A 42 -7.68 1.53 0.84
CA LEU A 42 -8.94 1.37 1.54
C LEU A 42 -8.83 1.94 2.96
N ILE A 43 -9.77 2.80 3.34
CA ILE A 43 -9.91 3.25 4.73
C ILE A 43 -10.58 2.13 5.52
N THR A 44 -10.00 1.74 6.65
CA THR A 44 -10.50 0.61 7.44
C THR A 44 -11.39 1.05 8.59
N HIS A 45 -12.42 0.26 8.86
CA HIS A 45 -13.32 0.45 9.98
C HIS A 45 -13.47 -0.86 10.76
N ALA A 46 -13.58 -0.78 12.09
CA ALA A 46 -13.82 -1.95 12.93
C ALA A 46 -15.29 -2.41 12.78
N MET A 47 -15.47 -3.71 12.59
CA MET A 47 -16.79 -4.34 12.66
C MET A 47 -17.09 -4.69 14.12
N GLY A 48 -18.28 -4.33 14.62
CA GLY A 48 -18.70 -4.66 16.00
C GLY A 48 -18.19 -3.73 17.11
N GLY A 49 -17.61 -2.58 16.73
CA GLY A 49 -17.07 -1.58 17.67
C GLY A 49 -15.55 -1.71 17.90
N GLY A 50 -14.95 -0.68 18.51
CA GLY A 50 -13.51 -0.62 18.75
C GLY A 50 -12.70 0.00 17.60
N THR A 51 -11.40 -0.30 17.57
CA THR A 51 -10.45 0.26 16.58
C THR A 51 -10.01 -0.80 15.60
N ALA A 52 -9.97 -0.45 14.31
CA ALA A 52 -9.42 -1.34 13.30
C ALA A 52 -7.91 -1.60 13.58
N PRO A 53 -7.39 -2.80 13.29
CA PRO A 53 -5.97 -3.12 13.53
C PRO A 53 -4.98 -2.30 12.68
N ALA A 54 -5.44 -1.75 11.57
CA ALA A 54 -4.73 -0.81 10.73
C ALA A 54 -5.64 0.43 10.54
N SER A 55 -5.07 1.53 10.04
CA SER A 55 -5.84 2.71 9.61
C SER A 55 -6.30 2.59 8.16
N HIS A 56 -5.46 1.96 7.33
CA HIS A 56 -5.73 1.71 5.92
C HIS A 56 -5.21 0.33 5.49
N VAL A 57 -5.77 -0.21 4.41
CA VAL A 57 -5.20 -1.34 3.66
C VAL A 57 -4.88 -0.88 2.25
N ALA A 58 -3.65 -1.09 1.82
CA ALA A 58 -3.27 -1.02 0.42
C ALA A 58 -3.41 -2.39 -0.22
N LEU A 59 -4.00 -2.44 -1.40
CA LEU A 59 -4.10 -3.64 -2.22
C LEU A 59 -3.40 -3.37 -3.55
N LEU A 60 -2.35 -4.14 -3.84
CA LEU A 60 -1.66 -4.08 -5.12
C LEU A 60 -1.88 -5.40 -5.85
N GLU A 61 -2.37 -5.32 -7.08
CA GLU A 61 -2.31 -6.44 -8.00
C GLU A 61 -1.01 -6.33 -8.80
N ILE A 62 -0.18 -7.37 -8.72
CA ILE A 62 1.08 -7.44 -9.45
C ILE A 62 1.09 -8.62 -10.40
N THR A 63 1.70 -8.41 -11.56
CA THR A 63 1.79 -9.41 -12.63
C THR A 63 2.74 -10.53 -12.22
N GLU A 64 3.99 -10.18 -11.91
CA GLU A 64 5.06 -11.12 -11.55
C GLU A 64 5.92 -10.59 -10.39
N ARG A 65 6.46 -11.50 -9.58
CA ARG A 65 7.22 -11.11 -8.37
C ARG A 65 8.54 -10.45 -8.73
N GLU A 66 9.26 -11.05 -9.66
CA GLU A 66 10.61 -10.62 -10.03
C GLU A 66 10.59 -9.23 -10.67
N GLU A 67 9.57 -8.92 -11.47
CA GLU A 67 9.36 -7.58 -12.03
C GLU A 67 9.03 -6.56 -10.94
N PHE A 68 8.19 -6.94 -9.97
CA PHE A 68 7.88 -6.07 -8.84
C PHE A 68 9.12 -5.77 -7.98
N ASP A 69 9.94 -6.79 -7.71
CA ASP A 69 11.21 -6.63 -6.99
C ASP A 69 12.17 -5.69 -7.73
N HIS A 70 12.15 -5.69 -9.07
CA HIS A 70 12.91 -4.74 -9.90
C HIS A 70 12.36 -3.31 -9.79
N ASP A 71 11.05 -3.15 -9.93
CA ASP A 71 10.38 -1.84 -9.86
C ASP A 71 10.60 -1.17 -8.50
N ILE A 72 10.48 -1.91 -7.40
CA ILE A 72 10.65 -1.32 -6.06
C ILE A 72 12.11 -1.01 -5.71
N ALA A 73 13.07 -1.56 -6.46
CA ALA A 73 14.49 -1.19 -6.34
C ALA A 73 14.82 0.12 -7.07
N SER A 74 13.88 0.68 -7.84
CA SER A 74 14.07 1.94 -8.56
C SER A 74 14.09 3.16 -7.63
N ALA A 75 14.72 4.24 -8.10
CA ALA A 75 14.76 5.50 -7.34
C ALA A 75 13.36 6.09 -7.07
N PRO A 76 12.41 6.12 -8.03
CA PRO A 76 11.04 6.60 -7.76
C PRO A 76 10.32 5.80 -6.66
N ALA A 77 10.46 4.48 -6.64
CA ALA A 77 9.85 3.65 -5.61
C ALA A 77 10.50 3.86 -4.23
N ALA A 78 11.81 4.09 -4.19
CA ALA A 78 12.52 4.43 -2.95
C ALA A 78 12.05 5.77 -2.35
N GLU A 79 11.79 6.77 -3.20
CA GLU A 79 11.24 8.07 -2.78
C GLU A 79 9.83 7.92 -2.20
N LEU A 80 8.93 7.20 -2.89
CA LEU A 80 7.58 6.91 -2.41
C LEU A 80 7.61 6.15 -1.08
N THR A 81 8.49 5.15 -0.96
CA THR A 81 8.67 4.37 0.27
C THR A 81 9.17 5.24 1.42
N THR A 82 10.11 6.14 1.14
CA THR A 82 10.66 7.06 2.14
C THR A 82 9.58 8.03 2.63
N ALA A 83 8.80 8.60 1.72
CA ALA A 83 7.68 9.48 2.05
C ALA A 83 6.62 8.73 2.87
N LEU A 84 6.24 7.51 2.47
CA LEU A 84 5.28 6.67 3.20
C LEU A 84 5.71 6.42 4.65
N ARG A 85 7.00 6.12 4.88
CA ARG A 85 7.56 5.95 6.22
C ARG A 85 7.50 7.22 7.07
N GLY A 86 7.33 8.38 6.47
CA GLY A 86 7.06 9.64 7.16
C GLY A 86 5.68 9.64 7.82
N TYR A 87 4.67 9.13 7.12
CA TYR A 87 3.27 9.14 7.53
C TYR A 87 2.85 7.93 8.38
N ALA A 88 3.41 6.75 8.10
CA ALA A 88 2.87 5.50 8.62
C ALA A 88 3.93 4.42 8.84
N ASP A 89 3.60 3.48 9.72
CA ASP A 89 4.22 2.18 9.80
C ASP A 89 3.43 1.20 8.92
N VAL A 90 4.12 0.37 8.13
CA VAL A 90 3.49 -0.51 7.16
C VAL A 90 4.00 -1.93 7.29
N VAL A 91 3.07 -2.88 7.32
CA VAL A 91 3.36 -4.32 7.22
C VAL A 91 2.91 -4.80 5.86
N TRP A 92 3.86 -5.28 5.06
CA TRP A 92 3.60 -5.83 3.73
C TRP A 92 3.41 -7.35 3.79
N VAL A 93 2.37 -7.84 3.11
CA VAL A 93 2.01 -9.26 3.03
C VAL A 93 1.84 -9.63 1.56
N ALA A 94 2.67 -10.54 1.06
CA ALA A 94 2.45 -11.16 -0.25
C ALA A 94 1.45 -12.31 -0.12
N THR A 95 0.55 -12.42 -1.09
CA THR A 95 -0.51 -13.41 -1.09
C THR A 95 -0.64 -14.07 -2.47
N GLU A 96 -0.94 -15.36 -2.46
CA GLU A 96 -1.31 -16.12 -3.65
C GLU A 96 -2.76 -16.55 -3.56
N ARG A 97 -3.40 -16.74 -4.72
CA ARG A 97 -4.75 -17.31 -4.73
C ARG A 97 -4.64 -18.79 -4.40
N LEU A 98 -5.48 -19.27 -3.49
CA LEU A 98 -5.65 -20.70 -3.28
C LEU A 98 -6.17 -21.31 -4.59
N PRO A 99 -5.48 -22.29 -5.19
CA PRO A 99 -5.97 -22.96 -6.39
C PRO A 99 -7.25 -23.73 -6.04
N VAL A 100 -8.29 -23.55 -6.84
CA VAL A 100 -9.51 -24.36 -6.76
C VAL A 100 -9.38 -25.43 -7.85
N ALA A 101 -9.44 -26.70 -7.45
CA ALA A 101 -9.40 -27.86 -8.35
C ALA A 101 -10.75 -28.07 -9.06
#